data_AF-A0A5Q0BE54-F1
#
_entry.id   AF-A0A5Q0BE54-F1
#
_cell.length_a   1.000
_cell.length_b   1.000
_cell.length_c   1.000
_cell.angle_alpha   90.00
_cell.angle_beta   90.00
_cell.angle_gamma   90.00
#
_symmetry.space_group_name_H-M   'P 1'
#
loop_
_entity.id
_entity.type
_entity.pdbx_description
1 polymer ?
#
loop_
_entity_poly.entity_id
_entity_poly.type
_entity_poly.pdbx_seq_one_letter_code
_entity_poly.pdbx_strand_id
1 'polypeptide(L)' 'MTRKTAKQDREETIYLPDQNAKISELAYYKAEKRGFEPGHELDDWFEAEQELSIA' A
#
# COMPACT_ATOMS: atom_id res chain seq x y z
N MET A 1 -41.55 -13.23 -9.63
CA MET A 1 -40.63 -14.35 -9.33
C MET A 1 -39.54 -14.39 -10.39
N THR A 2 -38.31 -13.98 -10.07
CA THR A 2 -37.12 -14.26 -10.90
C THR A 2 -35.83 -14.10 -10.08
N ARG A 3 -35.21 -15.25 -9.76
CA ARG A 3 -33.77 -15.64 -9.80
C ARG A 3 -32.79 -14.98 -8.78
N LYS A 4 -32.22 -15.77 -7.85
CA LYS A 4 -30.84 -16.38 -7.87
C LYS A 4 -29.74 -15.30 -8.07
N THR A 5 -28.84 -15.00 -7.14
CA THR A 5 -27.64 -15.77 -6.69
C THR A 5 -26.94 -14.97 -5.55
N ALA A 6 -26.63 -15.50 -4.37
CA ALA A 6 -25.40 -16.23 -4.00
C ALA A 6 -24.08 -15.44 -4.18
N LYS A 7 -23.38 -15.19 -3.05
CA LYS A 7 -21.96 -14.81 -2.86
C LYS A 7 -21.60 -13.44 -3.42
N GLN A 8 -21.11 -12.49 -2.61
CA GLN A 8 -19.70 -12.46 -2.23
C GLN A 8 -19.51 -11.35 -1.17
N ASP A 9 -19.27 -11.72 0.09
CA ASP A 9 -18.64 -10.84 1.09
C ASP A 9 -17.17 -10.75 0.69
N ARG A 10 -16.88 -9.95 -0.33
CA ARG A 10 -15.52 -9.73 -0.81
C ARG A 10 -15.06 -8.43 -0.20
N GLU A 11 -14.27 -8.56 0.86
CA GLU A 11 -13.19 -7.66 1.28
C GLU A 11 -13.22 -6.36 0.49
N GLU A 12 -14.06 -5.42 0.94
CA GLU A 12 -14.03 -4.05 0.47
C GLU A 12 -12.72 -3.50 1.06
N THR A 13 -11.63 -3.68 0.31
CA THR A 13 -10.35 -3.07 0.63
C THR A 13 -10.59 -1.57 0.59
N ILE A 14 -10.93 -1.01 1.74
CA ILE A 14 -11.07 0.41 1.99
C ILE A 14 -9.80 1.05 1.45
N TYR A 15 -9.91 1.67 0.28
CA TYR A 15 -8.85 2.46 -0.30
C TYR A 15 -8.71 3.65 0.65
N LEU A 16 -7.72 3.60 1.53
CA LEU A 16 -7.37 4.68 2.43
C LEU A 16 -6.33 5.51 1.69
N PRO A 17 -6.74 6.51 0.88
CA PRO A 17 -5.81 7.32 0.09
C PRO A 17 -4.71 7.93 0.95
N ASP A 18 -5.01 8.23 2.22
CA ASP A 18 -4.06 8.69 3.23
C ASP A 18 -2.94 7.68 3.54
N GLN A 19 -3.22 6.37 3.58
CA GLN A 19 -2.19 5.38 3.84
C GLN A 19 -1.24 5.27 2.66
N ASN A 20 -1.76 5.11 1.45
CA ASN A 20 -0.93 5.02 0.25
C ASN A 20 -0.09 6.29 0.03
N ALA A 21 -0.64 7.47 0.33
CA ALA A 21 0.10 8.72 0.28
C ALA A 21 1.29 8.71 1.25
N LYS A 22 1.07 8.32 2.51
CA LYS A 22 2.13 8.21 3.52
C LYS A 22 3.16 7.14 3.18
N ILE A 23 2.72 5.99 2.66
CA ILE A 23 3.63 4.92 2.18
C ILE A 23 4.52 5.49 1.08
N SER A 24 3.94 6.18 0.09
CA SER A 24 4.72 6.75 -1.02
C SER A 24 5.70 7.82 -0.56
N GLU A 25 5.32 8.64 0.43
CA GLU A 25 6.18 9.69 0.99
C GLU A 25 7.37 9.07 1.76
N LEU A 26 7.11 8.05 2.58
CA LEU A 26 8.16 7.32 3.28
C LEU A 26 9.10 6.58 2.32
N ALA A 27 8.54 5.89 1.32
CA ALA A 27 9.31 5.23 0.27
C ALA A 27 10.17 6.24 -0.51
N TYR A 28 9.63 7.42 -0.83
CA TYR A 28 10.39 8.50 -1.46
C TYR A 28 11.58 8.95 -0.60
N TYR A 29 11.38 9.18 0.70
CA TYR A 29 12.49 9.58 1.58
C TYR A 29 13.54 8.48 1.77
N LYS A 30 13.13 7.20 1.78
CA LYS A 30 14.08 6.08 1.83
C LYS A 30 14.90 6.00 0.54
N ALA A 31 14.27 6.16 -0.63
CA ALA A 31 14.96 6.24 -1.91
C ALA A 31 15.91 7.44 -1.98
N GLU A 32 15.48 8.61 -1.49
CA GLU A 32 16.29 9.82 -1.45
C GLU A 32 17.55 9.65 -0.58
N LYS A 33 17.42 9.00 0.59
CA LYS A 33 18.56 8.72 1.49
C LYS A 33 19.66 7.86 0.85
N ARG A 34 19.30 7.03 -0.14
CA ARG A 34 20.26 6.22 -0.92
C ARG A 34 20.57 6.79 -2.31
N GLY A 35 20.08 7.99 -2.62
CA GLY A 35 20.34 8.64 -3.91
C GLY A 35 19.57 8.04 -5.09
N PHE A 36 18.37 7.51 -4.85
CA PHE A 36 17.49 6.89 -5.85
C PHE A 36 18.13 5.72 -6.60
N GLU A 37 18.89 4.89 -5.89
CA GLU A 37 19.44 3.67 -6.47
C GLU A 37 18.32 2.75 -6.99
N PRO A 38 18.37 2.33 -8.28
CA PRO A 38 17.35 1.49 -8.88
C PRO A 38 17.37 0.07 -8.32
N GLY A 39 16.24 -0.63 -8.35
CA GLY A 39 16.14 -2.02 -7.86
C GLY A 39 15.73 -2.15 -6.38
N HIS A 40 15.61 -1.02 -5.67
CA HIS A 40 15.15 -0.96 -4.28
C HIS A 40 13.75 -0.33 -4.11
N GLU A 41 13.07 -0.04 -5.22
CA GLU A 41 11.76 0.63 -5.24
C GLU A 41 10.68 -0.15 -4.47
N LEU A 42 10.66 -1.48 -4.65
CA LEU A 42 9.71 -2.35 -3.96
C LEU A 42 10.07 -2.55 -2.49
N ASP A 43 11.36 -2.69 -2.19
CA ASP A 43 11.85 -2.83 -0.81
C ASP A 43 11.44 -1.62 0.03
N ASP A 44 11.61 -0.41 -0.52
CA ASP A 44 11.17 0.81 0.13
C ASP A 44 9.70 0.90 0.40
N TRP A 45 8.90 0.45 -0.57
CA TRP A 45 7.47 0.42 -0.41
C TRP A 45 7.09 -0.55 0.71
N PHE A 46 7.68 -1.75 0.74
CA PHE A 46 7.44 -2.72 1.81
C PHE A 46 7.91 -2.24 3.18
N GLU A 47 9.05 -1.57 3.26
CA GLU A 47 9.52 -0.97 4.50
C GLU A 47 8.58 0.15 4.97
N ALA A 48 8.13 1.02 4.06
CA ALA A 48 7.18 2.08 4.36
C ALA A 48 5.82 1.54 4.81
N GLU A 49 5.33 0.47 4.19
CA GLU A 49 4.11 -0.24 4.60
C GLU A 49 4.24 -0.84 6.00
N GLN A 50 5.37 -1.49 6.30
CA GLN A 50 5.63 -2.06 7.62
C GLN A 50 5.68 -0.98 8.70
N GLU A 51 6.33 0.15 8.43
CA GLU A 51 6.39 1.26 9.40
C GLU A 51 5.00 1.86 9.67
N LEU A 52 4.13 1.98 8.66
CA LEU A 52 2.77 2.47 8.85
C LEU A 52 1.82 1.44 9.49
N SER A 53 2.06 0.15 9.30
CA SER A 53 1.25 -0.90 9.91
C SER A 53 1.55 -1.11 11.40
N ILE A 54 2.73 -0.69 11.87
CA ILE A 54 3.20 -0.87 13.26
C ILE A 54 3.02 0.43 14.09
N ALA A 55 2.73 1.56 13.44
CA ALA A 55 2.46 2.85 14.06
C ALA A 55 1.01 3.02 14.56
#